data_AF-A0A958G6L1-F1
#
_entry.id   AF-A0A958G6L1-F1
#
_cell.length_a   1.000
_cell.length_b   1.000
_cell.length_c   1.000
_cell.angle_alpha   90.00
_cell.angle_beta   90.00
_cell.angle_gamma   90.00
#
_symmetry.space_group_name_H-M   'P 1'
#
loop_
_entity.id
_entity.type
_entity.pdbx_description
1 polymer ?
#
loop_
_entity_poly.entity_id
_entity_poly.type
_entity_poly.pdbx_seq_one_letter_code
_entity_poly.pdbx_strand_id
1 'polypeptide(L)' 'AEYITKIQAICVVCGNPATFTYRTIEDPERVVIGAENIYEARCRNCFIPPGEREQP' A
#
# COMPACT_ATOMS: atom_id res chain seq x y z
N ALA A 1 19.66 14.47 8.95
CA ALA A 1 19.60 13.14 8.33
C ALA A 1 20.50 13.18 7.14
N GLU A 2 21.69 12.62 7.31
CA GLU A 2 22.83 12.77 6.41
C GLU A 2 22.75 11.72 5.28
N TYR A 3 22.07 10.60 5.52
CA TYR A 3 21.74 9.56 4.55
C TYR A 3 20.30 9.08 4.72
N ILE A 4 19.59 8.86 3.61
CA ILE A 4 18.21 8.38 3.60
C ILE A 4 18.13 7.20 2.62
N THR A 5 17.71 6.04 3.11
CA THR A 5 17.45 4.85 2.29
C THR A 5 15.99 4.46 2.44
N LYS A 6 15.26 4.40 1.32
CA LYS A 6 13.87 3.91 1.27
C LYS A 6 13.85 2.54 0.60
N ILE A 7 13.61 1.50 1.38
CA ILE A 7 13.46 0.14 0.86
C ILE A 7 12.20 0.01 0.02
N GLN A 8 12.25 -0.89 -0.96
CA GLN A 8 11.15 -1.18 -1.88
C GLN A 8 10.78 -2.65 -1.77
N ALA A 9 9.49 -2.95 -1.94
CA ALA A 9 8.96 -4.31 -2.01
C ALA A 9 8.64 -4.67 -3.48
N ILE A 10 7.97 -5.80 -3.69
CA ILE A 10 7.44 -6.21 -5.00
C ILE A 10 5.93 -5.99 -5.01
N CYS A 11 5.41 -5.34 -6.06
CA CYS A 11 3.98 -5.10 -6.22
C CYS A 11 3.24 -6.42 -6.44
N VAL A 12 2.27 -6.73 -5.58
CA VAL A 12 1.51 -8.00 -5.67
C VAL A 12 0.57 -8.08 -6.89
N VAL A 13 0.32 -6.96 -7.58
CA VAL A 13 -0.54 -6.94 -8.79
C VAL A 13 0.24 -7.15 -10.08
N CYS A 14 1.39 -6.48 -10.20
CA CYS A 14 2.08 -6.35 -11.49
C CYS A 14 3.58 -6.65 -11.42
N GLY A 15 4.13 -7.01 -10.25
CA GLY A 15 5.53 -7.39 -10.09
C GLY A 15 6.56 -6.25 -10.08
N ASN A 16 6.15 -5.01 -10.40
CA ASN A 16 7.05 -3.84 -10.36
C ASN A 16 7.47 -3.46 -8.92
N PRO A 17 8.56 -2.70 -8.73
CA PRO A 17 8.95 -2.19 -7.43
C PRO A 17 7.81 -1.40 -6.74
N ALA A 18 7.49 -1.80 -5.51
CA ALA A 18 6.43 -1.22 -4.70
C ALA A 18 6.98 -0.22 -3.68
N THR A 19 6.32 0.92 -3.59
CA THR A 19 6.68 2.03 -2.70
C THR A 19 5.54 2.45 -1.78
N PHE A 20 4.38 1.77 -1.87
CA PHE A 20 3.18 2.01 -1.09
C PHE A 20 2.70 0.72 -0.41
N THR A 21 2.11 0.89 0.76
CA THR A 21 1.35 -0.15 1.48
C THR A 21 -0.13 0.18 1.32
N TYR A 22 -0.90 -0.75 0.76
CA TYR A 22 -2.32 -0.62 0.51
C TYR A 22 -3.12 -1.43 1.53
N ARG A 23 -4.09 -0.80 2.22
CA ARG A 23 -4.99 -1.49 3.15
C ARG A 23 -6.15 -2.09 2.35
N THR A 24 -6.34 -3.40 2.44
CA THR A 24 -7.39 -4.13 1.71
C THR A 24 -8.75 -4.10 2.40
N ILE A 25 -8.77 -3.87 3.72
CA ILE A 25 -9.99 -3.74 4.51
C ILE A 25 -10.47 -2.28 4.58
N GLU A 26 -11.77 -2.11 4.77
CA GLU A 26 -12.37 -0.82 5.11
C GLU A 26 -12.43 -0.69 6.63
N ASP A 27 -11.56 0.15 7.17
CA ASP A 27 -11.51 0.44 8.60
C ASP A 27 -11.19 1.94 8.77
N PRO A 28 -12.06 2.70 9.47
CA PRO A 28 -11.88 4.14 9.67
C PRO A 28 -10.75 4.48 10.66
N GLU A 29 -10.25 3.50 11.42
CA GLU A 29 -9.18 3.74 12.37
C GLU A 29 -7.83 3.97 11.69
N ARG A 30 -7.11 4.96 12.22
CA ARG A 30 -5.76 5.30 11.73
C ARG A 30 -4.78 4.15 11.95
N VAL A 31 -4.89 3.43 13.06
CA VAL A 31 -3.92 2.41 13.47
C VAL A 31 -4.62 1.05 13.53
N VAL A 32 -4.27 0.16 12.60
CA VAL A 32 -4.77 -1.20 12.57
C VAL A 32 -3.60 -2.15 12.41
N ILE A 33 -3.49 -3.13 13.30
CA ILE A 33 -2.39 -4.10 13.32
C ILE A 33 -2.75 -5.30 12.43
N GLY A 34 -1.84 -5.67 11.54
CA GLY A 34 -1.93 -6.88 10.74
C GLY A 34 -0.79 -6.97 9.74
N ALA A 35 -0.81 -8.01 8.91
CA ALA A 35 0.25 -8.34 7.96
C ALA A 35 -0.33 -8.46 6.55
N GLU A 36 0.13 -9.45 5.78
CA GLU A 36 -0.31 -9.75 4.41
C GLU A 36 -1.83 -9.99 4.27
N ASN A 37 -2.51 -10.32 5.38
CA ASN A 37 -3.95 -10.52 5.40
C ASN A 37 -4.76 -9.22 5.24
N ILE A 38 -4.18 -8.06 5.56
CA ILE A 38 -4.88 -6.75 5.49
C ILE A 38 -4.07 -5.64 4.82
N TYR A 39 -2.79 -5.88 4.53
CA TYR A 39 -1.88 -4.94 3.89
C TYR A 39 -1.13 -5.59 2.73
N GLU A 40 -1.09 -4.89 1.60
CA GLU A 40 -0.41 -5.33 0.39
C GLU A 40 0.61 -4.31 -0.10
N ALA A 41 1.73 -4.79 -0.64
CA ALA A 41 2.70 -3.94 -1.33
C ALA A 41 2.19 -3.58 -2.73
N ARG A 42 2.02 -2.28 -3.01
CA ARG A 42 1.56 -1.78 -4.31
C ARG A 42 2.53 -0.77 -4.90
N CYS A 43 2.71 -0.83 -6.23
CA CYS A 43 3.41 0.22 -6.97
C CYS A 43 2.49 1.43 -7.19
N ARG A 44 3.07 2.55 -7.66
CA ARG A 44 2.32 3.79 -7.90
C ARG A 44 1.12 3.62 -8.84
N ASN A 45 1.23 2.73 -9.83
CA ASN A 45 0.18 2.52 -10.83
C ASN A 45 -0.96 1.62 -10.33
N CYS A 46 -0.70 0.78 -9.32
CA CYS A 46 -1.65 -0.18 -8.78
C CYS A 46 -2.21 0.23 -7.40
N PHE A 47 -1.77 1.37 -6.88
CA PHE A 47 -2.25 1.94 -5.63
C PHE A 47 -3.49 2.79 -5.91
N ILE A 48 -4.61 2.44 -5.27
CA ILE A 48 -5.85 3.20 -5.35
C ILE A 48 -6.02 3.95 -4.02
N PRO A 49 -6.09 5.29 -4.01
CA PRO A 49 -6.32 6.05 -2.79
C PRO A 49 -7.67 5.69 -2.16
N PRO A 50 -7.81 5.70 -0.82
CA PRO A 50 -9.06 5.35 -0.17
C PRO A 50 -10.31 6.09 -0.66
N GLY A 51 -10.18 7.37 -1.06
CA GLY A 51 -11.28 8.19 -1.59
C GLY A 51 -11.66 7.94 -3.05
N GLU A 52 -10.90 7.11 -3.78
CA GLU A 52 -11.18 6.72 -5.17
C GLU A 52 -11.74 5.29 -5.28
N ARG A 53 -11.85 4.56 -4.16
CA ARG A 53 -12.37 3.18 -4.12
C ARG A 53 -13.89 3.09 -4.29
N GLU A 54 -14.61 4.20 -4.07
CA GLU A 54 -16.09 4.27 -4.05
C GLU A 54 -16.71 4.87 -5.32
N GLN A 55 -15.93 5.12 -6.37
CA GLN A 55 -16.49 5.65 -7.62
C GLN A 55 -17.02 4.49 -8.49
N PRO A 56 -18.28 4.55 -8.97
CA PRO A 56 -18.91 3.50 -9.76
C PRO A 56 -18.28 3.32 -11.15
#